data_AF-A0A6C0DEM0-F1
#
_entry.id   AF-A0A6C0DEM0-F1
#
_cell.length_a   1.000
_cell.length_b   1.000
_cell.length_c   1.000
_cell.angle_alpha   90.00
_cell.angle_beta   90.00
_cell.angle_gamma   90.00
#
_symmetry.space_group_name_H-M   'P 1'
#
loop_
_entity.id
_entity.type
_entity.pdbx_description
1 polymer ?
#
loop_
_entity_poly.entity_id
_entity_poly.type
_entity_poly.pdbx_seq_one_letter_code
_entity_poly.pdbx_strand_id
1 'polypeptide(L)'
;MSSFLPSSLSKKLPTSSVICAIALHEDRYIDEWILYHLSLGFHHIYIYDNGNDYSLQNKQSDRVTVIHFPGKSVVAKPIQHDAYHAFIKDFGPKHQWAAFIDIDEFIVLKKHDSISSFLSQYQRCSAVGLNWIMFGTNHCTHYESEPVTKRFTRCAATPNHHIKSIIQLKYAWVFNDPHHMMLRSGTTCDTYYQPINGPFHPSGKTDIACIHHYYTKSEEEFREKIQRGRADTVEKRSLTELNDVHSRNNDIINMDAWNFYAKYLS
;
A
#
# COMPACT_ATOMS: atom_id res chain seq x y z
N MET A 1 33.56 -43.14 -15.73
CA MET A 1 32.29 -42.56 -16.25
C MET A 1 31.60 -41.90 -15.08
N SER A 2 31.55 -40.56 -15.10
CA SER A 2 30.99 -39.71 -14.05
C SER A 2 29.45 -39.77 -14.09
N SER A 3 28.81 -40.26 -13.03
CA SER A 3 27.36 -40.18 -12.86
C SER A 3 27.02 -38.99 -11.97
N PHE A 4 26.53 -37.93 -12.60
CA PHE A 4 25.96 -36.76 -11.92
C PHE A 4 24.71 -37.17 -11.13
N LEU A 5 24.74 -36.94 -9.83
CA LEU A 5 23.54 -36.91 -8.98
C LEU A 5 22.76 -35.61 -9.28
N PRO A 6 21.42 -35.63 -9.34
CA PRO A 6 20.63 -34.41 -9.47
C PRO A 6 20.79 -33.56 -8.21
N SER A 7 21.13 -32.29 -8.42
CA SER A 7 21.15 -31.26 -7.37
C SER A 7 19.83 -31.26 -6.61
N SER A 8 19.91 -31.34 -5.29
CA SER A 8 18.79 -31.13 -4.39
C SER A 8 18.05 -29.84 -4.73
N LEU A 9 16.75 -29.95 -4.97
CA LEU A 9 15.83 -28.81 -4.95
C LEU A 9 15.99 -28.13 -3.60
N SER A 10 16.68 -26.99 -3.58
CA SER A 10 16.68 -26.12 -2.43
C SER A 10 15.21 -25.78 -2.15
N LYS A 11 14.71 -26.22 -0.99
CA LYS A 11 13.44 -25.72 -0.47
C LYS A 11 13.61 -24.21 -0.34
N LYS A 12 13.16 -23.45 -1.34
CA LYS A 12 13.09 -21.99 -1.26
C LYS A 12 12.35 -21.68 0.02
N LEU A 13 13.01 -21.00 0.96
CA LEU A 13 12.32 -20.43 2.11
C LEU A 13 11.11 -19.63 1.58
N PRO A 14 9.95 -19.70 2.25
CA PRO A 14 8.82 -18.86 1.90
C PRO A 14 9.29 -17.42 1.80
N THR A 15 8.95 -16.75 0.70
CA THR A 15 9.24 -15.34 0.50
C THR A 15 8.53 -14.55 1.59
N SER A 16 9.25 -14.15 2.65
CA SER A 16 8.68 -13.33 3.72
C SER A 16 8.38 -11.94 3.19
N SER A 17 7.10 -11.60 3.17
CA SER A 17 6.57 -10.35 2.68
C SER A 17 5.83 -9.63 3.80
N VAL A 18 6.13 -8.36 4.00
CA VAL A 18 5.51 -7.54 5.04
C VAL A 18 4.99 -6.22 4.48
N ILE A 19 4.22 -5.50 5.28
CA ILE A 19 3.80 -4.13 4.98
C ILE A 19 4.34 -3.20 6.04
N CYS A 20 4.80 -2.02 5.63
CA CYS A 20 5.10 -0.90 6.51
C CYS A 20 4.17 0.28 6.14
N ALA A 21 3.36 0.71 7.10
CA ALA A 21 2.46 1.86 6.95
C ALA A 21 2.69 2.85 8.09
N ILE A 22 2.41 4.13 7.82
CA ILE A 22 2.27 5.17 8.85
C ILE A 22 0.83 5.64 8.85
N ALA A 23 0.25 5.81 10.03
CA ALA A 23 -1.16 6.14 10.20
C ALA A 23 -1.32 7.27 11.21
N LEU A 24 -2.32 8.13 11.00
CA LEU A 24 -2.71 9.18 11.93
C LEU A 24 -4.24 9.19 12.00
N HIS A 25 -4.81 8.75 13.13
CA HIS A 25 -6.27 8.69 13.33
C HIS A 25 -7.00 7.95 12.20
N GLU A 26 -6.54 6.74 11.87
CA GLU A 26 -7.11 5.85 10.83
C GLU A 26 -8.00 4.74 11.42
N ASP A 27 -8.43 4.91 12.67
CA ASP A 27 -9.16 3.91 13.47
C ASP A 27 -10.38 3.32 12.74
N ARG A 28 -11.06 4.12 11.91
CA ARG A 28 -12.26 3.72 11.16
C ARG A 28 -12.00 2.70 10.05
N TYR A 29 -10.78 2.62 9.51
CA TYR A 29 -10.48 1.83 8.31
C TYR A 29 -9.41 0.78 8.53
N ILE A 30 -8.59 0.93 9.58
CA ILE A 30 -7.39 0.12 9.76
C ILE A 30 -7.70 -1.37 9.97
N ASP A 31 -8.84 -1.72 10.57
CA ASP A 31 -9.22 -3.12 10.82
C ASP A 31 -9.52 -3.88 9.53
N GLU A 32 -10.30 -3.27 8.62
CA GLU A 32 -10.53 -3.81 7.28
C GLU A 32 -9.20 -3.96 6.54
N TRP A 33 -8.37 -2.91 6.56
CA TRP A 33 -7.10 -2.88 5.86
C TRP A 33 -6.12 -3.95 6.38
N ILE A 34 -6.02 -4.15 7.71
CA ILE A 34 -5.22 -5.21 8.33
C ILE A 34 -5.74 -6.58 7.89
N LEU A 35 -7.03 -6.85 8.07
CA LEU A 35 -7.61 -8.16 7.76
C LEU A 35 -7.45 -8.49 6.27
N TYR A 36 -7.69 -7.51 5.39
CA TYR A 36 -7.52 -7.66 3.95
C TYR A 36 -6.10 -8.12 3.60
N HIS A 37 -5.08 -7.39 4.07
CA HIS A 37 -3.70 -7.65 3.66
C HIS A 37 -3.11 -8.90 4.31
N LEU A 38 -3.51 -9.23 5.55
CA LEU A 38 -3.16 -10.51 6.16
C LEU A 38 -3.81 -11.69 5.42
N SER A 39 -5.04 -11.52 4.92
CA SER A 39 -5.76 -12.51 4.10
C SER A 39 -5.15 -12.67 2.70
N LEU A 40 -4.60 -11.59 2.12
CA LEU A 40 -3.84 -11.63 0.86
C LEU A 40 -2.52 -12.41 1.00
N GLY A 41 -2.09 -12.69 2.23
CA GLY A 41 -0.95 -13.53 2.55
C GLY A 41 0.31 -12.78 2.97
N PHE A 42 0.23 -11.49 3.32
CA PHE A 42 1.35 -10.81 3.96
C PHE A 42 1.64 -11.46 5.33
N HIS A 43 2.91 -11.71 5.62
CA HIS A 43 3.31 -12.42 6.82
C HIS A 43 3.11 -11.58 8.08
N HIS A 44 3.45 -10.29 8.00
CA HIS A 44 3.40 -9.33 9.10
C HIS A 44 3.07 -7.92 8.60
N ILE A 45 2.48 -7.11 9.45
CA ILE A 45 2.20 -5.70 9.20
C ILE A 45 2.84 -4.85 10.30
N TYR A 46 3.56 -3.81 9.91
CA TYR A 46 4.15 -2.81 10.80
C TYR A 46 3.41 -1.49 10.63
N ILE A 47 2.88 -0.95 11.72
CA ILE A 47 2.08 0.27 11.74
C ILE A 47 2.78 1.28 12.64
N TYR A 48 3.26 2.36 12.04
CA TYR A 48 3.78 3.52 12.77
C TYR A 48 2.61 4.45 13.07
N ASP A 49 2.20 4.52 14.34
CA ASP A 49 1.14 5.41 14.80
C ASP A 49 1.71 6.80 15.07
N ASN A 50 1.35 7.75 14.22
CA ASN A 50 1.79 9.14 14.29
C ASN A 50 0.90 10.00 15.21
N GLY A 51 -0.09 9.42 15.88
CA GLY A 51 -0.91 10.07 16.89
C GLY A 51 -0.14 10.26 18.21
N ASN A 52 -0.31 11.43 18.84
CA ASN A 52 0.29 11.66 20.17
C ASN A 52 -0.35 10.78 21.25
N ASP A 53 -1.58 10.32 21.03
CA ASP A 53 -2.39 9.52 21.94
C ASP A 53 -2.16 8.00 21.84
N TYR A 54 -1.38 7.56 20.85
CA TYR A 54 -1.12 6.16 20.55
C TYR A 54 -2.42 5.34 20.39
N SER A 55 -3.39 5.91 19.68
CA SER A 55 -4.74 5.39 19.51
C SER A 55 -4.78 3.98 18.90
N LEU A 56 -3.79 3.62 18.09
CA LEU A 56 -3.76 2.35 17.36
C LEU A 56 -3.10 1.20 18.13
N GLN A 57 -2.66 1.40 19.37
CA GLN A 57 -1.97 0.37 20.17
C GLN A 57 -2.78 -0.93 20.33
N ASN A 58 -4.11 -0.84 20.33
CA ASN A 58 -5.02 -1.98 20.45
C ASN A 58 -5.02 -2.90 19.20
N LYS A 59 -4.38 -2.49 18.10
CA LYS A 59 -4.22 -3.30 16.89
C LYS A 59 -3.04 -4.28 16.96
N GLN A 60 -2.22 -4.18 18.01
CA GLN A 60 -1.09 -5.07 18.26
C GLN A 60 -1.56 -6.54 18.33
N SER A 61 -0.87 -7.42 17.60
CA SER A 61 -1.12 -8.87 17.60
C SER A 61 0.13 -9.66 17.17
N ASP A 62 0.02 -10.99 17.08
CA ASP A 62 1.13 -11.85 16.63
C ASP A 62 1.60 -11.54 15.21
N ARG A 63 0.73 -10.95 14.37
CA ARG A 63 1.00 -10.62 12.96
C ARG A 63 0.96 -9.11 12.67
N VAL A 64 0.77 -8.28 13.70
CA VAL A 64 0.72 -6.82 13.59
C VAL A 64 1.57 -6.21 14.69
N THR A 65 2.60 -5.43 14.32
CA THR A 65 3.37 -4.61 15.26
C THR A 65 2.98 -3.16 15.11
N VAL A 66 2.50 -2.56 16.20
CA VAL A 66 2.23 -1.13 16.28
C VAL A 66 3.41 -0.47 17.00
N ILE A 67 3.91 0.64 16.42
CA ILE A 67 5.01 1.42 16.96
C ILE A 67 4.49 2.83 17.21
N HIS A 68 4.58 3.31 18.45
CA HIS A 68 4.28 4.71 18.76
C HIS A 68 5.36 5.59 18.12
N PHE A 69 4.96 6.44 17.19
CA PHE A 69 5.89 7.27 16.41
C PHE A 69 5.39 8.71 16.31
N PRO A 70 5.22 9.41 17.45
CA PRO A 70 4.72 10.77 17.45
C PRO A 70 5.75 11.71 16.82
N GLY A 71 5.33 12.48 15.82
CA GLY A 71 6.18 13.47 15.19
C GLY A 71 5.41 14.46 14.35
N LYS A 72 6.00 15.64 14.10
CA LYS A 72 5.44 16.62 13.16
C LYS A 72 6.21 16.52 11.85
N SER A 73 5.48 16.42 10.74
CA SER A 73 6.07 16.59 9.42
C SER A 73 6.67 17.99 9.34
N VAL A 74 7.97 18.07 9.02
CA VAL A 74 8.64 19.32 8.68
C VAL A 74 8.92 19.32 7.18
N VAL A 75 8.75 20.47 6.52
CA VAL A 75 8.86 20.60 5.04
C VAL A 75 10.13 19.95 4.47
N ALA A 76 11.24 20.00 5.22
CA ALA A 76 12.52 19.43 4.80
C ALA A 76 12.63 17.91 4.99
N LYS A 77 11.79 17.28 5.82
CA LYS A 77 11.83 15.85 6.12
C LYS A 77 10.44 15.33 6.53
N PRO A 78 9.68 14.76 5.60
CA PRO A 78 8.40 14.11 5.89
C PRO A 78 8.55 13.02 6.96
N ILE A 79 7.69 13.05 7.99
CA ILE A 79 7.70 12.06 9.08
C ILE A 79 7.51 10.62 8.57
N GLN A 80 6.83 10.46 7.44
CA GLN A 80 6.67 9.18 6.73
C GLN A 80 8.02 8.58 6.31
N HIS A 81 8.98 9.39 5.86
CA HIS A 81 10.30 8.91 5.49
C HIS A 81 11.06 8.38 6.72
N ASP A 82 10.93 9.07 7.86
CA ASP A 82 11.56 8.66 9.12
C ASP A 82 11.01 7.32 9.62
N ALA A 83 9.69 7.14 9.57
CA ALA A 83 9.05 5.86 9.91
C ALA A 83 9.56 4.72 9.02
N TYR A 84 9.62 4.95 7.71
CA TYR A 84 10.09 3.92 6.76
C TYR A 84 11.59 3.62 6.90
N HIS A 85 12.43 4.61 7.20
CA HIS A 85 13.84 4.40 7.50
C HIS A 85 14.04 3.62 8.80
N ALA A 86 13.26 3.94 9.85
CA ALA A 86 13.25 3.19 11.09
C ALA A 86 12.86 1.72 10.83
N PHE A 87 11.83 1.48 10.02
CA PHE A 87 11.41 0.13 9.64
C PHE A 87 12.53 -0.64 8.92
N ILE A 88 13.14 -0.03 7.90
CA ILE A 88 14.24 -0.66 7.14
C ILE A 88 15.39 -1.02 8.07
N LYS A 89 15.73 -0.14 9.02
CA LYS A 89 16.82 -0.37 9.97
C LYS A 89 16.51 -1.51 10.95
N ASP A 90 15.32 -1.51 11.56
CA ASP A 90 15.01 -2.36 12.71
C ASP A 90 14.43 -3.73 12.29
N PHE A 91 13.73 -3.77 11.15
CA PHE A 91 13.01 -4.95 10.66
C PHE A 91 13.44 -5.41 9.27
N GLY A 92 14.05 -4.52 8.46
CA GLY A 92 14.50 -4.84 7.09
C GLY A 92 15.34 -6.12 6.98
N PRO A 93 16.35 -6.36 7.84
CA PRO A 93 17.16 -7.58 7.78
C PRO A 93 16.41 -8.89 8.03
N LYS A 94 15.17 -8.84 8.54
CA LYS A 94 14.36 -10.02 8.91
C LYS A 94 13.44 -10.49 7.77
N HIS A 95 13.25 -9.67 6.75
CA HIS A 95 12.24 -9.90 5.71
C HIS A 95 12.82 -9.82 4.31
N GLN A 96 12.21 -10.53 3.36
CA GLN A 96 12.65 -10.49 1.97
C GLN A 96 12.03 -9.30 1.23
N TRP A 97 10.71 -9.09 1.38
CA TRP A 97 9.96 -8.04 0.70
C TRP A 97 9.19 -7.16 1.68
N ALA A 98 9.07 -5.88 1.36
CA ALA A 98 8.17 -4.95 2.05
C ALA A 98 7.37 -4.12 1.05
N ALA A 99 6.06 -4.03 1.26
CA ALA A 99 5.21 -3.02 0.63
C ALA A 99 5.13 -1.78 1.53
N PHE A 100 5.17 -0.60 0.91
CA PHE A 100 4.99 0.68 1.59
C PHE A 100 3.74 1.33 1.00
N ILE A 101 2.62 1.16 1.70
CA ILE A 101 1.30 1.59 1.23
C ILE A 101 0.54 2.26 2.37
N ASP A 102 -0.40 3.13 2.02
CA ASP A 102 -1.21 3.91 2.94
C ASP A 102 -2.46 3.11 3.38
N ILE A 103 -3.09 3.49 4.49
CA ILE A 103 -4.26 2.78 5.05
C ILE A 103 -5.49 2.85 4.12
N ASP A 104 -5.49 3.76 3.15
CA ASP A 104 -6.53 3.86 2.12
C ASP A 104 -6.17 3.17 0.79
N GLU A 105 -5.12 2.35 0.78
CA GLU A 105 -4.62 1.63 -0.39
C GLU A 105 -4.69 0.11 -0.22
N PHE A 106 -5.19 -0.58 -1.24
CA PHE A 106 -5.37 -2.03 -1.23
C PHE A 106 -4.66 -2.66 -2.42
N ILE A 107 -3.75 -3.61 -2.17
CA ILE A 107 -3.13 -4.40 -3.24
C ILE A 107 -4.15 -5.39 -3.79
N VAL A 108 -4.43 -5.30 -5.08
CA VAL A 108 -5.34 -6.21 -5.79
C VAL A 108 -4.54 -7.08 -6.74
N LEU A 109 -4.68 -8.40 -6.58
CA LEU A 109 -4.09 -9.41 -7.45
C LEU A 109 -5.20 -9.98 -8.35
N LYS A 110 -5.00 -9.94 -9.67
CA LYS A 110 -6.00 -10.40 -10.66
C LYS A 110 -5.65 -11.72 -11.32
N LYS A 111 -4.38 -12.15 -11.18
CA LYS A 111 -3.84 -13.38 -11.78
C LYS A 111 -3.17 -14.30 -10.77
N HIS A 112 -3.28 -13.99 -9.48
CA HIS A 112 -2.61 -14.69 -8.39
C HIS A 112 -3.50 -14.71 -7.15
N ASP A 113 -3.49 -15.81 -6.41
CA ASP A 113 -4.35 -15.99 -5.23
C ASP A 113 -3.72 -15.42 -3.94
N SER A 114 -2.40 -15.16 -3.95
CA SER A 114 -1.69 -14.65 -2.78
C SER A 114 -0.49 -13.79 -3.16
N ILE A 115 -0.10 -12.90 -2.27
CA ILE A 115 1.08 -12.05 -2.45
C ILE A 115 2.37 -12.86 -2.60
N SER A 116 2.47 -14.00 -1.90
CA SER A 116 3.64 -14.89 -2.01
C SER A 116 3.75 -15.49 -3.42
N SER A 117 2.64 -15.97 -3.98
CA SER A 117 2.61 -16.51 -5.34
C SER A 117 2.93 -15.42 -6.38
N PHE A 118 2.44 -14.21 -6.21
CA PHE A 118 2.77 -13.05 -7.04
C PHE A 118 4.28 -12.73 -6.99
N LEU A 119 4.83 -12.46 -5.80
CA LEU A 119 6.24 -12.06 -5.64
C LEU A 119 7.25 -13.15 -6.02
N SER A 120 6.82 -14.42 -6.04
CA SER A 120 7.68 -15.53 -6.50
C SER A 120 8.10 -15.40 -7.98
N GLN A 121 7.30 -14.70 -8.79
CA GLN A 121 7.60 -14.47 -10.21
C GLN A 121 8.60 -13.30 -10.38
N TYR A 122 8.53 -12.29 -9.52
CA TYR A 122 9.30 -11.05 -9.65
C TYR A 122 10.65 -11.06 -8.91
N GLN A 123 11.23 -12.23 -8.62
CA GLN A 123 12.49 -12.36 -7.88
C GLN A 123 13.70 -11.70 -8.60
N ARG A 124 13.57 -11.47 -9.91
CA ARG A 124 14.57 -10.77 -10.75
C ARG A 124 14.47 -9.24 -10.67
N CYS A 125 13.37 -8.71 -10.11
CA CYS A 125 13.13 -7.29 -9.96
C CYS A 125 13.56 -6.87 -8.55
N SER A 126 14.28 -5.77 -8.41
CA SER A 126 14.64 -5.25 -7.08
C SER A 126 13.41 -4.68 -6.35
N ALA A 127 12.43 -4.19 -7.11
CA ALA A 127 11.11 -3.82 -6.63
C ALA A 127 10.06 -4.03 -7.73
N VAL A 128 8.80 -4.17 -7.34
CA VAL A 128 7.65 -4.23 -8.25
C VAL A 128 6.78 -3.00 -8.02
N GLY A 129 6.62 -2.17 -9.06
CA GLY A 129 5.74 -1.00 -9.05
C GLY A 129 4.34 -1.37 -9.52
N LEU A 130 3.32 -0.92 -8.78
CA LEU A 130 1.91 -1.14 -9.07
C LEU A 130 1.19 0.20 -9.19
N ASN A 131 0.57 0.45 -10.34
CA ASN A 131 -0.21 1.66 -10.56
C ASN A 131 -1.47 1.71 -9.70
N TRP A 132 -1.81 2.92 -9.28
CA TRP A 132 -3.08 3.21 -8.65
C TRP A 132 -4.25 3.12 -9.65
N ILE A 133 -5.38 2.63 -9.14
CA ILE A 133 -6.71 2.86 -9.67
C ILE A 133 -7.42 3.73 -8.63
N MET A 134 -7.75 4.96 -9.00
CA MET A 134 -8.38 5.91 -8.09
C MET A 134 -9.86 5.57 -7.96
N PHE A 135 -10.33 5.38 -6.74
CA PHE A 135 -11.76 5.20 -6.44
C PHE A 135 -12.41 6.55 -6.18
N GLY A 136 -13.63 6.70 -6.70
CA GLY A 136 -14.48 7.85 -6.49
C GLY A 136 -15.30 7.73 -5.22
N THR A 137 -16.20 8.69 -5.05
CA THR A 137 -17.05 8.81 -3.86
C THR A 137 -18.32 7.96 -3.92
N ASN A 138 -18.62 7.31 -5.05
CA ASN A 138 -19.95 6.75 -5.33
C ASN A 138 -21.10 7.77 -5.15
N HIS A 139 -20.81 9.07 -5.20
CA HIS A 139 -21.72 10.16 -4.83
C HIS A 139 -22.23 10.11 -3.38
N CYS A 140 -21.58 9.36 -2.50
CA CYS A 140 -21.90 9.30 -1.08
C CYS A 140 -21.45 10.57 -0.36
N THR A 141 -22.36 11.22 0.36
CA THR A 141 -22.07 12.43 1.13
C THR A 141 -21.73 12.16 2.59
N HIS A 142 -22.17 11.02 3.13
CA HIS A 142 -22.05 10.69 4.56
C HIS A 142 -21.19 9.46 4.83
N TYR A 143 -20.62 9.42 6.03
CA TYR A 143 -19.97 8.24 6.58
C TYR A 143 -20.99 7.12 6.84
N GLU A 144 -20.60 5.89 6.50
CA GLU A 144 -21.29 4.68 6.93
C GLU A 144 -20.26 3.70 7.51
N SER A 145 -20.64 3.02 8.59
CA SER A 145 -19.79 2.04 9.28
C SER A 145 -19.81 0.68 8.59
N GLU A 146 -19.46 0.70 7.31
CA GLU A 146 -19.34 -0.47 6.43
C GLU A 146 -17.94 -0.47 5.80
N PRO A 147 -17.44 -1.62 5.34
CA PRO A 147 -16.13 -1.71 4.68
C PRO A 147 -15.99 -0.71 3.52
N VAL A 148 -14.86 0.01 3.45
CA VAL A 148 -14.57 0.98 2.39
C VAL A 148 -14.62 0.33 1.01
N THR A 149 -14.14 -0.91 0.91
CA THR A 149 -14.17 -1.68 -0.33
C THR A 149 -15.60 -2.01 -0.78
N LYS A 150 -16.54 -2.20 0.16
CA LYS A 150 -17.98 -2.40 -0.12
C LYS A 150 -18.68 -1.10 -0.52
N ARG A 151 -18.38 -0.01 0.20
CA ARG A 151 -19.05 1.29 0.06
C ARG A 151 -18.69 1.97 -1.26
N PHE A 152 -17.42 1.90 -1.64
CA PHE A 152 -16.89 2.60 -2.81
C PHE A 152 -16.49 1.61 -3.89
N THR A 153 -17.25 1.62 -4.98
CA THR A 153 -17.22 0.58 -6.02
C THR A 153 -17.05 1.17 -7.41
N ARG A 154 -17.10 2.50 -7.53
CA ARG A 154 -16.83 3.22 -8.77
C ARG A 154 -15.43 3.81 -8.73
N CYS A 155 -14.71 3.66 -9.85
CA CYS A 155 -13.34 4.12 -10.00
C CYS A 155 -13.13 4.81 -11.36
N ALA A 156 -11.98 5.45 -11.51
CA ALA A 156 -11.52 5.98 -12.79
C ALA A 156 -11.44 4.87 -13.84
N ALA A 157 -11.76 5.18 -15.10
CA ALA A 157 -11.69 4.22 -16.20
C ALA A 157 -10.26 3.84 -16.58
N THR A 158 -9.31 4.73 -16.32
CA THR A 158 -7.88 4.54 -16.62
C THR A 158 -7.04 4.56 -15.34
N PRO A 159 -5.94 3.78 -15.28
CA PRO A 159 -5.00 3.85 -14.17
C PRO A 159 -4.44 5.26 -13.99
N ASN A 160 -4.14 5.61 -12.75
CA ASN A 160 -3.34 6.79 -12.46
C ASN A 160 -1.86 6.49 -12.74
N HIS A 161 -1.09 7.52 -13.08
CA HIS A 161 0.33 7.37 -13.35
C HIS A 161 1.13 7.05 -12.07
N HIS A 162 0.67 7.46 -10.89
CA HIS A 162 1.36 7.16 -9.65
C HIS A 162 1.37 5.65 -9.37
N ILE A 163 2.45 5.20 -8.75
CA ILE A 163 2.61 3.82 -8.30
C ILE A 163 2.77 3.75 -6.78
N LYS A 164 2.63 2.54 -6.23
CA LYS A 164 3.34 2.13 -5.02
C LYS A 164 4.24 0.95 -5.33
N SER A 165 5.26 0.76 -4.51
CA SER A 165 6.29 -0.26 -4.75
C SER A 165 6.32 -1.30 -3.64
N ILE A 166 6.50 -2.57 -4.06
CA ILE A 166 6.86 -3.68 -3.17
C ILE A 166 8.34 -3.98 -3.42
N ILE A 167 9.19 -3.80 -2.41
CA ILE A 167 10.63 -3.80 -2.59
C ILE A 167 11.28 -5.02 -1.94
N GLN A 168 12.26 -5.63 -2.62
CA GLN A 168 13.19 -6.55 -1.96
C GLN A 168 14.13 -5.77 -1.04
N LEU A 169 14.04 -6.04 0.26
CA LEU A 169 14.70 -5.26 1.32
C LEU A 169 16.23 -5.26 1.23
N LYS A 170 16.84 -6.31 0.65
CA LYS A 170 18.29 -6.36 0.39
C LYS A 170 18.78 -5.26 -0.57
N TYR A 171 17.89 -4.68 -1.38
CA TYR A 171 18.20 -3.55 -2.27
C TYR A 171 17.73 -2.21 -1.71
N ALA A 172 17.13 -2.17 -0.51
CA ALA A 172 16.62 -0.94 0.07
C ALA A 172 17.74 0.05 0.44
N TRP A 173 17.57 1.32 0.06
CA TRP A 173 18.51 2.38 0.41
C TRP A 173 17.87 3.54 1.14
N VAL A 174 17.15 4.41 0.44
CA VAL A 174 16.61 5.65 0.99
C VAL A 174 15.30 6.03 0.29
N PHE A 175 14.29 6.40 1.08
CA PHE A 175 13.13 7.14 0.59
C PHE A 175 13.49 8.62 0.40
N ASN A 176 13.47 9.07 -0.85
CA ASN A 176 13.42 10.47 -1.24
C ASN A 176 12.02 10.89 -1.71
N ASP A 177 11.15 9.91 -1.94
CA ASP A 177 9.75 10.03 -2.32
C ASP A 177 8.95 8.89 -1.66
N PRO A 178 7.75 9.13 -1.10
CA PRO A 178 7.00 8.11 -0.35
C PRO A 178 6.38 7.01 -1.24
N HIS A 179 6.34 7.20 -2.56
CA HIS A 179 5.78 6.28 -3.53
C HIS A 179 6.85 5.42 -4.23
N HIS A 180 8.09 5.92 -4.29
CA HIS A 180 9.21 5.25 -4.94
C HIS A 180 10.52 5.40 -4.14
N MET A 181 11.04 4.28 -3.63
CA MET A 181 12.32 4.26 -2.93
C MET A 181 13.51 4.22 -3.90
N MET A 182 14.59 4.92 -3.58
CA MET A 182 15.88 4.68 -4.24
C MET A 182 16.44 3.32 -3.80
N LEU A 183 16.87 2.54 -4.78
CA LEU A 183 17.48 1.23 -4.57
C LEU A 183 19.00 1.35 -4.54
N ARG A 184 19.67 0.52 -3.73
CA ARG A 184 21.15 0.39 -3.73
C ARG A 184 21.66 -0.11 -5.07
N SER A 185 20.90 -1.01 -5.69
CA SER A 185 21.20 -1.59 -6.99
C SER A 185 19.97 -2.27 -7.61
N GLY A 186 20.04 -2.47 -8.93
CA GLY A 186 18.98 -3.08 -9.73
C GLY A 186 17.87 -2.10 -10.08
N THR A 187 16.67 -2.61 -10.33
CA THR A 187 15.63 -1.86 -11.03
C THR A 187 14.25 -2.18 -10.46
N THR A 188 13.43 -1.15 -10.31
CA THR A 188 11.98 -1.27 -10.10
C THR A 188 11.35 -1.65 -11.44
N CYS A 189 10.54 -2.70 -11.46
CA CYS A 189 9.87 -3.14 -12.66
C CYS A 189 8.35 -3.05 -12.50
N ASP A 190 7.63 -2.84 -13.59
CA ASP A 190 6.20 -3.09 -13.63
C ASP A 190 5.88 -4.59 -13.69
N THR A 191 4.59 -4.91 -13.76
CA THR A 191 4.09 -6.30 -13.83
C THR A 191 4.51 -7.06 -15.10
N TYR A 192 5.06 -6.37 -16.11
CA TYR A 192 5.57 -6.87 -17.39
C TYR A 192 7.11 -6.79 -17.51
N TYR A 193 7.80 -6.61 -16.39
CA TYR A 193 9.26 -6.48 -16.30
C TYR A 193 9.84 -5.26 -17.02
N GLN A 194 9.02 -4.25 -17.34
CA GLN A 194 9.52 -2.99 -17.88
C GLN A 194 10.06 -2.13 -16.74
N PRO A 195 11.20 -1.45 -16.94
CA PRO A 195 11.78 -0.61 -15.90
C PRO A 195 10.89 0.61 -15.62
N ILE A 196 10.72 0.93 -14.33
CA ILE A 196 10.08 2.17 -13.87
C ILE A 196 11.15 3.05 -13.23
N ASN A 197 11.18 4.33 -13.63
CA ASN A 197 12.11 5.32 -13.11
C ASN A 197 11.34 6.41 -12.36
N GLY A 198 11.25 6.28 -11.03
CA GLY A 198 10.56 7.24 -10.17
C GLY A 198 9.12 6.85 -9.82
N PRO A 199 8.33 7.79 -9.26
CA PRO A 199 7.02 7.48 -8.68
C PRO A 199 5.88 7.43 -9.71
N PHE A 200 6.19 7.60 -11.00
CA PHE A 200 5.20 7.64 -12.07
C PHE A 200 5.49 6.60 -13.16
N HIS A 201 4.44 5.92 -13.61
CA HIS A 201 4.44 4.98 -14.73
C HIS A 201 3.18 5.18 -15.61
N PRO A 202 3.19 6.13 -16.56
CA PRO A 202 2.00 6.47 -17.35
C PRO A 202 1.41 5.33 -18.18
N SER A 203 2.23 4.38 -18.61
CA SER A 203 1.81 3.22 -19.43
C SER A 203 1.63 1.95 -18.61
N GLY A 204 1.45 2.10 -17.29
CA GLY A 204 1.38 0.98 -16.37
C GLY A 204 0.11 0.15 -16.52
N LYS A 205 0.29 -1.15 -16.73
CA LYS A 205 -0.81 -2.11 -16.88
C LYS A 205 -1.27 -2.65 -15.52
N THR A 206 -2.58 -2.75 -15.35
CA THR A 206 -3.25 -3.13 -14.10
C THR A 206 -4.01 -4.46 -14.20
N ASP A 207 -3.77 -5.24 -15.25
CA ASP A 207 -4.45 -6.50 -15.55
C ASP A 207 -3.89 -7.71 -14.77
N ILE A 208 -2.66 -7.58 -14.25
CA ILE A 208 -2.02 -8.58 -13.37
C ILE A 208 -2.21 -8.22 -11.90
N ALA A 209 -1.84 -7.00 -11.53
CA ALA A 209 -1.97 -6.46 -10.19
C ALA A 209 -2.04 -4.93 -10.23
N CYS A 210 -2.67 -4.31 -9.23
CA CYS A 210 -2.75 -2.87 -9.08
C CYS A 210 -2.99 -2.50 -7.61
N ILE A 211 -3.03 -1.20 -7.33
CA ILE A 211 -3.44 -0.65 -6.04
C ILE A 211 -4.81 0.01 -6.23
N HIS A 212 -5.80 -0.39 -5.46
CA HIS A 212 -7.04 0.39 -5.33
C HIS A 212 -6.82 1.49 -4.30
N HIS A 213 -7.01 2.75 -4.70
CA HIS A 213 -6.80 3.90 -3.83
C HIS A 213 -8.12 4.60 -3.48
N TYR A 214 -8.56 4.44 -2.24
CA TYR A 214 -9.78 5.02 -1.69
C TYR A 214 -9.51 6.39 -1.07
N TYR A 215 -8.95 7.28 -1.90
CA TYR A 215 -8.41 8.56 -1.46
C TYR A 215 -9.47 9.53 -0.92
N THR A 216 -10.63 9.64 -1.58
CA THR A 216 -11.67 10.61 -1.23
C THR A 216 -12.67 10.08 -0.20
N LYS A 217 -13.19 8.86 -0.40
CA LYS A 217 -14.33 8.29 0.36
C LYS A 217 -15.57 9.19 0.26
N SER A 218 -16.42 9.33 1.28
CA SER A 218 -17.57 10.25 1.22
C SER A 218 -17.14 11.71 1.35
N GLU A 219 -18.04 12.65 1.04
CA GLU A 219 -17.80 14.07 1.25
C GLU A 219 -17.47 14.41 2.72
N GLU A 220 -18.22 13.86 3.67
CA GLU A 220 -17.99 14.01 5.11
C GLU A 220 -16.57 13.54 5.52
N GLU A 221 -16.18 12.34 5.10
CA GLU A 221 -14.86 11.78 5.38
C GLU A 221 -13.74 12.61 4.72
N PHE A 222 -13.99 13.15 3.52
CA PHE A 222 -13.01 14.00 2.83
C PHE A 222 -12.83 15.35 3.55
N ARG A 223 -13.90 15.93 4.11
CA ARG A 223 -13.81 17.13 4.96
C ARG A 223 -12.94 16.89 6.19
N GLU A 224 -13.10 15.75 6.86
CA GLU A 224 -12.23 15.33 7.97
C GLU A 224 -10.77 15.16 7.52
N LYS A 225 -10.54 14.54 6.35
CA LYS A 225 -9.19 14.39 5.77
C LYS A 225 -8.52 15.72 5.43
N ILE A 226 -9.28 16.75 5.04
CA ILE A 226 -8.77 18.12 4.87
C ILE A 226 -8.34 18.71 6.22
N GLN A 227 -9.17 18.55 7.25
CA GLN A 227 -8.89 19.08 8.60
C GLN A 227 -7.67 18.41 9.25
N ARG A 228 -7.54 17.09 9.08
CA ARG A 228 -6.41 16.28 9.57
C ARG A 228 -5.07 16.70 8.97
N GLY A 229 -5.05 17.17 7.72
CA GLY A 229 -3.85 17.58 7.01
C GLY A 229 -3.08 16.42 6.35
N ARG A 230 -1.80 16.65 6.07
CA ARG A 230 -0.92 15.76 5.30
C ARG A 230 0.32 15.39 6.11
N ALA A 231 0.79 14.15 5.97
CA ALA A 231 2.02 13.68 6.60
C ALA A 231 3.27 14.01 5.77
N ASP A 232 3.09 14.28 4.48
CA ASP A 232 4.14 14.49 3.48
C ASP A 232 4.43 15.95 3.17
N THR A 233 3.50 16.87 3.46
CA THR A 233 3.64 18.31 3.17
C THR A 233 2.84 19.18 4.15
N VAL A 234 3.20 20.46 4.25
CA VAL A 234 2.47 21.48 5.02
C VAL A 234 1.27 22.05 4.27
N GLU A 235 1.19 21.82 2.96
CA GLU A 235 0.07 22.27 2.14
C GLU A 235 -1.22 21.52 2.53
N LYS A 236 -2.27 22.28 2.84
CA LYS A 236 -3.59 21.71 3.11
C LYS A 236 -4.30 21.41 1.80
N ARG A 237 -5.03 20.30 1.77
CA ARG A 237 -6.02 20.00 0.72
C ARG A 237 -7.03 21.16 0.64
N SER A 238 -7.49 21.47 -0.56
CA SER A 238 -8.26 22.69 -0.81
C SER A 238 -9.77 22.45 -0.78
N LEU A 239 -10.54 23.50 -0.47
CA LEU A 239 -12.00 23.50 -0.67
C LEU A 239 -12.36 23.33 -2.16
N THR A 240 -11.47 23.70 -3.08
CA THR A 240 -11.64 23.43 -4.51
C THR A 240 -11.64 21.94 -4.81
N GLU A 241 -10.73 21.17 -4.18
CA GLU A 241 -10.70 19.71 -4.31
C GLU A 241 -11.97 19.06 -3.75
N LEU A 242 -12.53 19.64 -2.69
CA LEU A 242 -13.82 19.22 -2.13
C LEU A 242 -14.99 19.48 -3.11
N ASN A 243 -14.99 20.60 -3.83
CA ASN A 243 -16.04 20.89 -4.83
C ASN A 243 -16.06 19.86 -5.98
N ASP A 244 -14.91 19.24 -6.28
CA ASP A 244 -14.77 18.23 -7.33
C ASP A 244 -14.90 16.79 -6.82
N VAL A 245 -15.13 16.58 -5.51
CA VAL A 245 -14.98 15.24 -4.92
C VAL A 245 -15.92 14.22 -5.58
N HIS A 246 -17.13 14.63 -5.99
CA HIS A 246 -18.10 13.77 -6.66
C HIS A 246 -17.93 13.62 -8.17
N SER A 247 -17.23 14.56 -8.83
CA SER A 247 -17.02 14.50 -10.28
C SER A 247 -15.84 13.61 -10.67
N ARG A 248 -14.99 13.24 -9.71
CA ARG A 248 -13.77 12.46 -9.94
C ARG A 248 -14.00 10.97 -9.80
N ASN A 249 -13.36 10.20 -10.68
CA ASN A 249 -13.12 8.76 -10.52
C ASN A 249 -14.38 7.91 -10.33
N ASN A 250 -15.51 8.26 -10.96
CA ASN A 250 -16.78 7.52 -10.84
C ASN A 250 -17.17 6.83 -12.16
N ASP A 251 -16.21 6.59 -13.05
CA ASP A 251 -16.47 6.24 -14.45
C ASP A 251 -17.00 4.81 -14.62
N ILE A 252 -16.37 3.84 -13.97
CA ILE A 252 -16.67 2.41 -14.10
C ILE A 252 -16.84 1.73 -12.74
N ILE A 253 -17.52 0.58 -12.72
CA ILE A 253 -17.64 -0.25 -11.52
C ILE A 253 -16.46 -1.21 -11.45
N ASN A 254 -15.82 -1.31 -10.29
CA ASN A 254 -14.77 -2.26 -9.99
C ASN A 254 -14.96 -2.81 -8.56
N MET A 255 -15.20 -4.12 -8.47
CA MET A 255 -15.52 -4.82 -7.23
C MET A 255 -14.38 -5.72 -6.74
N ASP A 256 -13.19 -5.68 -7.38
CA ASP A 256 -12.14 -6.69 -7.16
C ASP A 256 -11.71 -6.79 -5.68
N ALA A 257 -11.44 -5.65 -5.04
CA ALA A 257 -11.04 -5.61 -3.63
C ALA A 257 -12.18 -6.11 -2.71
N TRP A 258 -13.42 -5.67 -2.93
CA TRP A 258 -14.55 -6.13 -2.13
C TRP A 258 -14.82 -7.62 -2.29
N ASN A 259 -14.83 -8.11 -3.53
CA ASN A 259 -15.08 -9.52 -3.82
C ASN A 259 -13.99 -10.42 -3.23
N PHE A 260 -12.75 -9.93 -3.11
CA PHE A 260 -11.71 -10.61 -2.36
C PHE A 260 -12.01 -10.57 -0.85
N TYR A 261 -12.22 -9.38 -0.30
CA TYR A 261 -12.39 -9.16 1.14
C TYR A 261 -13.60 -9.89 1.73
N ALA A 262 -14.74 -9.86 1.02
CA ALA A 262 -15.98 -10.48 1.45
C ALA A 262 -15.89 -11.99 1.69
N LYS A 263 -14.89 -12.68 1.11
CA LYS A 263 -14.62 -14.12 1.35
C LYS A 263 -14.12 -14.40 2.77
N TYR A 264 -13.65 -13.37 3.47
CA TYR A 264 -13.04 -13.45 4.81
C TYR A 264 -13.90 -12.77 5.88
N LEU A 265 -15.07 -12.26 5.50
CA LEU A 265 -16.10 -11.83 6.45
C LEU A 265 -16.91 -13.05 6.86
N SER A 266 -16.58 -13.62 8.03
CA SER A 266 -17.33 -14.69 8.68
C SER A 266 -18.53 -14.15 9.45
#